data_AF-A0A948G0S1-F1
#
_entry.id   AF-A0A948G0S1-F1
#
_cell.length_a   1.000
_cell.length_b   1.000
_cell.length_c   1.000
_cell.angle_alpha   90.00
_cell.angle_beta   90.00
_cell.angle_gamma   90.00
#
_symmetry.space_group_name_H-M   'P 1'
#
loop_
_entity.id
_entity.type
_entity.pdbx_description
1 polymer ?
#
loop_
_entity_poly.entity_id
_entity_poly.type
_entity_poly.pdbx_seq_one_letter_code
_entity_poly.pdbx_strand_id
1 'polypeptide(L)'
;MINKSKRYWPDNTIYFITGVTSLYFPYFSECMKKKILLNQIKRATKNYSASDIIFSIASNHYHLKCHSKNDTDLAKIKQIINGGTSYEYRKSFKMKYQEMWQCTKSLQVTSDDMDWRVTGYIIGNLLKHKEVNTFQELRDNPFSSYRQIDDKYGEEFAR
;
A
#
# COMPACT_ATOMS: atom_id res chain seq x y z
N MET A 1 -16.49 28.52 11.47
CA MET A 1 -16.15 27.09 11.39
C MET A 1 -15.99 26.73 9.92
N ILE A 2 -14.77 26.44 9.46
CA ILE A 2 -14.56 26.00 8.07
C ILE A 2 -15.16 24.60 7.96
N ASN A 3 -16.27 24.50 7.24
CA ASN A 3 -16.87 23.22 6.87
C ASN A 3 -15.83 22.50 6.01
N LYS A 4 -15.01 21.62 6.61
CA LYS A 4 -14.08 20.77 5.86
C LYS A 4 -14.93 19.98 4.90
N SER A 5 -14.92 20.37 3.62
CA SER A 5 -15.71 19.69 2.59
C SER A 5 -15.43 18.20 2.72
N LYS A 6 -16.51 17.43 2.89
CA LYS A 6 -16.42 15.98 2.96
C LYS A 6 -15.74 15.55 1.66
N ARG A 7 -14.51 15.03 1.76
CA ARG A 7 -13.76 14.62 0.57
C ARG A 7 -14.57 13.50 -0.08
N TYR A 8 -15.16 13.79 -1.23
CA TYR A 8 -15.99 12.86 -1.98
C TYR A 8 -15.12 11.81 -2.65
N TRP A 9 -15.52 10.55 -2.54
CA TRP A 9 -14.89 9.41 -3.17
C TRP A 9 -15.98 8.70 -3.97
N PRO A 10 -15.89 8.64 -5.31
CA PRO A 10 -16.87 7.91 -6.08
C PRO A 10 -16.95 6.43 -5.67
N ASP A 11 -18.17 5.89 -5.69
CA ASP A 11 -18.42 4.46 -5.48
C ASP A 11 -17.80 3.63 -6.62
N ASN A 12 -17.63 2.33 -6.39
CA ASN A 12 -17.11 1.36 -7.36
C ASN A 12 -15.87 1.84 -8.13
N THR A 13 -14.88 2.34 -7.40
CA THR A 13 -13.72 3.03 -7.96
C THR A 13 -12.42 2.38 -7.51
N ILE A 14 -11.49 2.21 -8.44
CA ILE A 14 -10.13 1.76 -8.15
C ILE A 14 -9.30 2.96 -7.69
N TYR A 15 -8.61 2.79 -6.57
CA TYR A 15 -7.72 3.79 -6.02
C TYR A 15 -6.29 3.28 -5.94
N PHE A 16 -5.36 4.14 -6.34
CA PHE A 16 -3.96 4.05 -6.00
C PHE A 16 -3.68 4.86 -4.73
N ILE A 17 -3.08 4.25 -3.72
CA ILE A 17 -2.79 4.84 -2.41
C ILE A 17 -1.30 4.73 -2.14
N THR A 18 -0.71 5.81 -1.65
CA THR A 18 0.67 5.84 -1.20
C THR A 18 0.75 6.44 0.20
N GLY A 19 1.39 5.73 1.12
CA GLY A 19 1.72 6.23 2.46
C GLY A 19 3.23 6.34 2.64
N VAL A 20 3.71 7.51 3.04
CA VAL A 20 5.15 7.78 3.23
C VAL A 20 5.40 8.11 4.70
N THR A 21 6.46 7.54 5.28
CA THR A 21 6.83 7.78 6.67
C THR A 21 7.41 9.17 6.88
N SER A 22 7.36 9.66 8.12
CA SER A 22 7.94 10.93 8.56
C SER A 22 9.41 11.04 8.18
N LEU A 23 9.74 12.07 7.40
CA LEU A 23 11.09 12.34 6.88
C LEU A 23 11.72 11.11 6.20
N TYR A 24 10.90 10.28 5.56
CA TYR A 24 11.33 9.04 4.88
C TYR A 24 12.06 8.06 5.81
N PHE A 25 11.80 8.13 7.13
CA PHE A 25 12.43 7.25 8.09
C PHE A 25 12.07 5.79 7.85
N PRO A 26 13.04 4.86 7.85
CA PRO A 26 12.82 3.48 7.44
C PRO A 26 12.20 2.64 8.57
N TYR A 27 11.00 2.99 9.02
CA TYR A 27 10.26 2.24 10.04
C TYR A 27 10.06 0.77 9.68
N PHE A 28 10.11 0.43 8.40
CA PHE A 28 9.88 -0.92 7.89
C PHE A 28 11.15 -1.52 7.27
N SER A 29 12.35 -1.18 7.75
CA SER A 29 13.60 -1.80 7.28
C SER A 29 13.69 -3.29 7.61
N GLU A 30 13.05 -3.74 8.69
CA GLU A 30 13.09 -5.13 9.15
C GLU A 30 11.80 -5.87 8.78
N CYS A 31 11.92 -7.15 8.43
CA CYS A 31 10.80 -8.02 8.06
C CYS A 31 9.67 -8.03 9.11
N MET A 32 10.01 -8.08 10.40
CA MET A 32 9.01 -8.07 11.48
C MET A 32 8.21 -6.76 11.52
N LYS A 33 8.84 -5.63 11.17
CA LYS A 33 8.19 -4.31 11.12
C LYS A 33 7.32 -4.19 9.85
N LYS A 34 7.80 -4.66 8.69
CA LYS A 34 6.97 -4.76 7.46
C LYS A 34 5.72 -5.62 7.67
N LYS A 35 5.83 -6.72 8.43
CA LYS A 35 4.71 -7.59 8.76
C LYS A 35 3.57 -6.86 9.49
N ILE A 36 3.85 -5.86 10.32
CA ILE A 36 2.80 -5.04 10.96
C ILE A 36 1.94 -4.36 9.90
N LEU A 37 2.58 -3.70 8.93
CA LEU A 37 1.87 -3.01 7.85
C LEU A 37 1.13 -3.98 6.94
N LEU A 38 1.78 -5.09 6.57
CA LEU A 38 1.14 -6.16 5.78
C LEU A 38 -0.13 -6.69 6.46
N ASN A 39 -0.09 -6.89 7.77
CA ASN A 39 -1.26 -7.35 8.53
C ASN A 39 -2.39 -6.33 8.50
N GLN A 40 -2.09 -5.02 8.57
CA GLN A 40 -3.14 -4.00 8.46
C GLN A 40 -3.70 -3.88 7.05
N ILE A 41 -2.88 -4.06 6.00
CA ILE A 41 -3.36 -4.14 4.62
C ILE A 41 -4.32 -5.34 4.47
N LYS A 42 -3.93 -6.53 4.93
CA LYS A 42 -4.77 -7.73 4.94
C LYS A 42 -6.08 -7.54 5.73
N ARG A 43 -6.02 -6.82 6.85
CA ARG A 43 -7.20 -6.51 7.67
C ARG A 43 -8.15 -5.53 6.97
N ALA A 44 -7.62 -4.44 6.42
CA ALA A 44 -8.42 -3.45 5.72
C ALA A 44 -9.16 -4.07 4.54
N THR A 45 -8.46 -4.92 3.81
CA THR A 45 -8.98 -5.56 2.60
C THR A 45 -10.05 -6.60 2.89
N LYS A 46 -9.85 -7.44 3.92
CA LYS A 46 -10.88 -8.36 4.42
C LYS A 46 -12.14 -7.62 4.87
N ASN A 47 -11.99 -6.50 5.58
CA ASN A 47 -13.12 -5.77 6.16
C ASN A 47 -13.96 -5.00 5.15
N TYR A 48 -13.37 -4.57 4.03
CA TYR A 48 -14.05 -3.75 3.02
C TYR A 48 -14.28 -4.48 1.70
N SER A 49 -14.10 -5.81 1.67
CA SER A 49 -14.29 -6.64 0.48
C SER A 49 -13.58 -6.08 -0.76
N ALA A 50 -12.41 -5.48 -0.55
CA ALA A 50 -11.59 -4.99 -1.64
C ALA A 50 -11.09 -6.23 -2.41
N SER A 51 -11.47 -6.35 -3.68
CA SER A 51 -10.88 -7.31 -4.60
C SER A 51 -9.63 -6.70 -5.24
N ASP A 52 -8.79 -7.54 -5.86
CA ASP A 52 -7.69 -7.12 -6.73
C ASP A 52 -6.66 -6.20 -6.06
N ILE A 53 -6.30 -6.56 -4.84
CA ILE A 53 -5.31 -5.81 -4.07
C ILE A 53 -3.92 -6.08 -4.60
N ILE A 54 -3.29 -5.01 -5.08
CA ILE A 54 -1.89 -5.01 -5.48
C ILE A 54 -1.13 -4.10 -4.53
N PHE A 55 -0.06 -4.56 -3.92
CA PHE A 55 0.71 -3.75 -2.98
C PHE A 55 2.21 -3.95 -3.11
N SER A 56 2.96 -3.00 -2.58
CA SER A 56 4.39 -3.12 -2.29
C SER A 56 4.72 -2.31 -1.05
N ILE A 57 5.49 -2.89 -0.13
CA ILE A 57 5.94 -2.24 1.11
C ILE A 57 7.45 -2.09 1.07
N ALA A 58 7.90 -0.86 0.83
CA ALA A 58 9.29 -0.46 1.01
C ALA A 58 9.58 -0.15 2.48
N SER A 59 10.84 0.08 2.80
CA SER A 59 11.34 0.41 4.14
C SER A 59 10.74 1.68 4.74
N ASN A 60 10.37 2.67 3.93
CA ASN A 60 9.88 3.97 4.36
C ASN A 60 8.56 4.41 3.69
N HIS A 61 7.96 3.57 2.86
CA HIS A 61 6.68 3.87 2.24
C HIS A 61 5.99 2.58 1.79
N TYR A 62 4.71 2.68 1.46
CA TYR A 62 3.99 1.63 0.76
C TYR A 62 3.18 2.21 -0.39
N HIS A 63 2.90 1.33 -1.34
CA HIS A 63 1.95 1.54 -2.41
C HIS A 63 0.87 0.46 -2.36
N LEU A 64 -0.37 0.85 -2.65
CA LEU A 64 -1.53 -0.02 -2.63
C LEU A 64 -2.49 0.39 -3.75
N LYS A 65 -2.94 -0.58 -4.54
CA LYS A 65 -4.08 -0.46 -5.44
C LYS A 65 -5.21 -1.31 -4.88
N CYS A 66 -6.41 -0.75 -4.78
CA CYS A 66 -7.58 -1.50 -4.32
C CYS A 66 -8.87 -0.93 -4.91
N HIS A 67 -9.85 -1.80 -5.10
CA HIS A 67 -11.21 -1.41 -5.47
C HIS A 67 -12.02 -1.02 -4.22
N SER A 68 -12.60 0.18 -4.23
CA SER A 68 -13.49 0.71 -3.19
C SER A 68 -14.92 0.65 -3.68
N LYS A 69 -15.79 -0.08 -2.97
CA LYS A 69 -17.20 -0.22 -3.35
C LYS A 69 -18.02 1.01 -2.98
N ASN A 70 -17.78 1.56 -1.79
CA ASN A 70 -18.50 2.72 -1.27
C ASN A 70 -17.57 3.91 -1.01
N ASP A 71 -18.12 5.12 -1.06
CA ASP A 71 -17.45 6.40 -0.79
C ASP A 71 -16.72 6.45 0.57
N THR A 72 -17.26 5.80 1.60
CA THR A 72 -16.66 5.79 2.94
C THR A 72 -15.52 4.79 3.11
N ASP A 73 -15.38 3.81 2.21
CA ASP A 73 -14.46 2.68 2.41
C ASP A 73 -13.01 3.15 2.31
N LEU A 74 -12.68 4.05 1.40
CA LEU A 74 -11.31 4.53 1.23
C LEU A 74 -10.77 5.24 2.49
N ALA A 75 -11.61 6.03 3.16
CA ALA A 75 -11.23 6.70 4.41
C ALA A 75 -10.94 5.67 5.51
N LYS A 76 -11.79 4.65 5.63
CA LYS A 76 -11.65 3.58 6.61
C LYS A 76 -10.45 2.67 6.31
N ILE A 77 -10.20 2.34 5.04
CA ILE A 77 -9.02 1.61 4.58
C ILE A 77 -7.75 2.34 5.01
N LYS A 78 -7.65 3.64 4.71
CA LYS A 78 -6.51 4.46 5.14
C LYS A 78 -6.37 4.52 6.66
N GLN A 79 -7.48 4.61 7.40
CA GLN A 79 -7.47 4.61 8.85
C GLN A 79 -6.95 3.28 9.42
N ILE A 80 -7.40 2.13 8.91
CA ILE A 80 -6.91 0.82 9.35
C ILE A 80 -5.43 0.66 9.02
N ILE A 81 -5.03 0.98 7.79
CA ILE A 81 -3.64 0.83 7.35
C ILE A 81 -2.73 1.74 8.17
N ASN A 82 -2.96 3.06 8.15
CA ASN A 82 -2.02 4.00 8.76
C ASN A 82 -2.18 4.08 10.27
N GLY A 83 -3.42 4.19 10.75
CA GLY A 83 -3.73 4.28 12.18
C GLY A 83 -3.43 2.99 12.89
N GLY A 84 -3.88 1.86 12.33
CA GLY A 84 -3.59 0.53 12.86
C GLY A 84 -2.08 0.22 12.87
N THR A 85 -1.35 0.58 11.81
CA THR A 85 0.11 0.36 11.79
C THR A 85 0.81 1.21 12.82
N SER A 86 0.45 2.49 12.95
CA SER A 86 1.01 3.38 13.98
C SER A 86 0.77 2.83 15.39
N TYR A 87 -0.43 2.34 15.64
CA TYR A 87 -0.84 1.80 16.93
C TYR A 87 -0.07 0.51 17.27
N GLU A 88 -0.07 -0.48 16.36
CA GLU A 88 0.63 -1.75 16.60
C GLU A 88 2.16 -1.56 16.67
N TYR A 89 2.73 -0.68 15.84
CA TYR A 89 4.15 -0.39 15.90
C TYR A 89 4.57 0.20 17.26
N ARG A 90 3.77 1.14 17.81
CA ARG A 90 4.05 1.78 19.11
C ARG A 90 4.01 0.81 20.29
N LYS A 91 3.27 -0.29 20.19
CA LYS A 91 3.24 -1.33 21.23
C LYS A 91 4.56 -2.09 21.32
N SER A 92 5.22 -2.30 20.18
CA SER A 92 6.38 -3.20 20.08
C SER A 92 7.71 -2.46 19.93
N PHE A 93 7.68 -1.20 19.46
CA PHE A 93 8.88 -0.47 19.09
C PHE A 93 8.81 1.00 19.52
N LYS A 94 9.98 1.58 19.78
CA LYS A 94 10.12 3.01 20.03
C LYS A 94 9.94 3.79 18.72
N MET A 95 9.06 4.80 18.75
CA MET A 95 8.89 5.74 17.66
C MET A 95 10.05 6.74 17.62
N LYS A 96 10.59 7.02 16.43
CA LYS A 96 11.62 8.05 16.24
C LYS A 96 11.01 9.46 16.19
N TYR A 97 9.82 9.58 15.61
CA TYR A 97 9.09 10.84 15.43
C TYR A 97 7.71 10.75 16.08
N GLN A 98 7.14 11.91 16.43
CA GLN A 98 5.80 11.98 17.02
C GLN A 98 4.74 11.35 16.11
N GLU A 99 4.80 11.64 14.81
CA GLU A 99 3.96 11.03 13.79
C GLU A 99 4.72 9.97 13.00
N MET A 100 4.07 8.86 12.67
CA MET A 100 4.66 7.82 11.82
C MET A 100 4.64 8.24 10.35
N TRP A 101 3.55 8.85 9.91
CA TRP A 101 3.25 9.12 8.51
C TRP A 101 3.40 10.60 8.21
N GLN A 102 4.21 10.93 7.21
CA GLN A 102 4.32 12.30 6.70
C GLN A 102 3.12 12.68 5.85
N CYS A 103 2.73 11.76 4.96
CA CYS A 103 1.61 11.98 4.07
C CYS A 103 0.98 10.67 3.65
N THR A 104 -0.30 10.76 3.27
CA THR A 104 -1.00 9.68 2.59
C THR A 104 -1.79 10.28 1.45
N LYS A 105 -1.48 9.86 0.24
CA LYS A 105 -2.12 10.32 -0.99
C LYS A 105 -2.95 9.20 -1.57
N SER A 106 -4.03 9.56 -2.22
CA SER A 106 -4.84 8.63 -3.00
C SER A 106 -5.22 9.28 -4.33
N LEU A 107 -5.13 8.51 -5.40
CA LEU A 107 -5.42 8.89 -6.77
C LEU A 107 -6.45 7.91 -7.33
N GLN A 108 -7.47 8.42 -8.01
CA GLN A 108 -8.42 7.59 -8.75
C GLN A 108 -7.76 7.03 -10.00
N VAL A 109 -7.95 5.74 -10.27
CA VAL A 109 -7.58 5.10 -11.54
C VAL A 109 -8.78 5.22 -12.48
N THR A 110 -8.60 5.88 -13.63
CA THR A 110 -9.70 6.28 -14.51
C THR A 110 -9.72 5.56 -15.86
N SER A 111 -8.75 4.69 -16.13
CA SER A 111 -8.67 3.90 -17.36
C SER A 111 -7.89 2.61 -17.15
N ASP A 112 -8.09 1.64 -18.04
CA ASP A 112 -7.39 0.35 -18.00
C ASP A 112 -5.88 0.50 -18.23
N ASP A 113 -5.47 1.40 -19.15
CA ASP A 113 -4.05 1.71 -19.36
C ASP A 113 -3.41 2.28 -18.07
N MET A 114 -4.11 3.18 -17.37
CA MET A 114 -3.66 3.67 -16.07
C MET A 114 -3.61 2.55 -15.03
N ASP A 115 -4.59 1.64 -15.04
CA ASP A 115 -4.65 0.51 -14.12
C ASP A 115 -3.42 -0.39 -14.24
N TRP A 116 -3.03 -0.73 -15.47
CA TRP A 116 -1.83 -1.53 -15.73
C TRP A 116 -0.54 -0.81 -15.39
N ARG A 117 -0.43 0.48 -15.73
CA ARG A 117 0.74 1.29 -15.34
C ARG A 117 0.91 1.36 -13.82
N VAL A 118 -0.19 1.53 -13.08
CA VAL A 118 -0.16 1.51 -11.61
C VAL A 118 0.22 0.11 -11.11
N THR A 119 -0.31 -0.97 -11.70
CA THR A 119 0.08 -2.34 -11.35
C THR A 119 1.59 -2.53 -11.48
N GLY A 120 2.15 -2.24 -12.65
CA GLY A 120 3.59 -2.37 -12.92
C GLY A 120 4.44 -1.52 -11.98
N TYR A 121 4.03 -0.27 -11.77
CA TYR A 121 4.69 0.63 -10.82
C TYR A 121 4.75 0.04 -9.40
N ILE A 122 3.66 -0.55 -8.92
CA ILE A 122 3.59 -1.12 -7.58
C ILE A 122 4.47 -2.36 -7.48
N ILE A 123 4.30 -3.33 -8.37
CA ILE A 123 4.99 -4.62 -8.25
C ILE A 123 6.50 -4.49 -8.47
N GLY A 124 6.94 -3.57 -9.34
CA GLY A 124 8.36 -3.28 -9.57
C GLY A 124 9.00 -2.35 -8.54
N ASN A 125 8.24 -1.87 -7.54
CA ASN A 125 8.72 -0.79 -6.67
C ASN A 125 9.94 -1.19 -5.83
N LEU A 126 10.01 -2.42 -5.33
CA LEU A 126 11.16 -2.86 -4.51
C LEU A 126 12.45 -2.96 -5.33
N LEU A 127 12.36 -3.37 -6.61
CA LEU A 127 13.49 -3.34 -7.54
C LEU A 127 13.95 -1.91 -7.80
N LYS A 128 13.00 -1.02 -8.12
CA LYS A 128 13.27 0.41 -8.36
C LYS A 128 14.00 1.07 -7.19
N HIS A 129 13.64 0.70 -5.96
CA HIS A 129 14.25 1.23 -4.73
C HIS A 129 15.47 0.42 -4.23
N LYS A 130 15.93 -0.59 -5.00
CA LYS A 130 17.08 -1.44 -4.66
C LYS A 130 16.93 -2.15 -3.30
N GLU A 131 15.69 -2.47 -2.90
CA GLU A 131 15.43 -3.30 -1.72
C GLU A 131 15.51 -4.80 -2.04
N VAL A 132 15.44 -5.13 -3.33
CA VAL A 132 15.78 -6.42 -3.94
C VAL A 132 16.56 -6.13 -5.22
N ASN A 133 17.38 -7.08 -5.66
CA ASN A 133 18.30 -6.91 -6.79
C ASN A 133 17.93 -7.75 -8.01
N THR A 134 17.05 -8.75 -7.85
CA THR A 134 16.64 -9.65 -8.93
C THR A 134 15.13 -9.85 -8.97
N PHE A 135 14.59 -10.22 -10.13
CA PHE A 135 13.17 -10.59 -10.26
C PHE A 135 12.82 -11.81 -9.42
N GLN A 136 13.75 -12.76 -9.24
CA GLN A 136 13.56 -13.90 -8.36
C GLN A 136 13.41 -13.46 -6.90
N GLU A 137 14.30 -12.59 -6.41
CA GLU A 137 14.17 -12.00 -5.07
C GLU A 137 12.85 -11.23 -4.91
N LEU A 138 12.42 -10.49 -5.95
CA LEU A 138 11.16 -9.78 -5.94
C LEU A 138 9.96 -10.73 -5.86
N ARG A 139 9.99 -11.83 -6.62
CA ARG A 139 8.98 -12.90 -6.60
C ARG A 139 8.91 -13.62 -5.27
N ASP A 140 10.04 -13.78 -4.59
CA ASP A 140 10.09 -14.44 -3.28
C ASP A 140 9.80 -13.50 -2.11
N ASN A 141 9.70 -12.19 -2.37
CA ASN A 141 9.44 -11.19 -1.35
C ASN A 141 7.96 -11.15 -0.96
N PRO A 142 7.60 -11.47 0.30
CA PRO A 142 6.20 -11.48 0.75
C PRO A 142 5.59 -10.08 0.94
N PHE A 143 6.39 -9.04 0.74
CA PHE A 143 5.99 -7.64 0.91
C PHE A 143 5.69 -6.95 -0.43
N SER A 144 5.51 -7.72 -1.51
CA SER A 144 5.06 -7.27 -2.82
C SER A 144 4.01 -8.24 -3.40
N SER A 145 3.11 -7.72 -4.22
CA SER A 145 2.17 -8.52 -5.03
C SER A 145 2.79 -9.05 -6.33
N TYR A 146 4.11 -8.94 -6.53
CA TYR A 146 4.75 -9.42 -7.76
C TYR A 146 4.43 -10.89 -8.07
N ARG A 147 4.61 -11.79 -7.08
CA ARG A 147 4.29 -13.21 -7.24
C ARG A 147 2.85 -13.44 -7.71
N GLN A 148 1.90 -12.70 -7.15
CA GLN A 148 0.48 -12.80 -7.49
C GLN A 148 0.22 -12.39 -8.95
N ILE A 149 0.91 -11.36 -9.45
CA ILE A 149 0.79 -10.92 -10.85
C ILE A 149 1.45 -11.93 -11.80
N ASP A 150 2.65 -12.38 -11.47
CA ASP A 150 3.37 -13.40 -12.23
C ASP A 150 2.59 -14.72 -12.31
N ASP A 151 2.05 -15.21 -11.19
CA ASP A 151 1.23 -16.43 -11.17
C ASP A 151 -0.04 -16.31 -12.04
N LYS A 152 -0.57 -15.09 -12.20
CA LYS A 152 -1.84 -14.84 -12.91
C LYS A 152 -1.64 -14.57 -14.40
N TYR A 153 -0.57 -13.87 -14.78
CA TYR A 153 -0.37 -13.35 -16.14
C TYR A 153 0.94 -13.83 -16.79
N GLY A 154 1.80 -14.53 -16.05
CA GLY A 154 3.10 -15.02 -16.50
C GLY A 154 4.23 -14.01 -16.28
N GLU A 155 5.45 -14.54 -16.26
CA GLU A 155 6.66 -13.80 -15.94
C GLU A 155 6.95 -12.68 -16.96
N GLU A 156 6.74 -12.95 -18.25
CA GLU A 156 6.95 -11.96 -19.32
C GLU A 156 6.07 -10.73 -19.13
N PHE A 157 4.84 -10.92 -18.67
CA PHE A 157 3.92 -9.83 -18.38
C PHE A 157 4.29 -9.05 -17.11
N ALA A 158 4.84 -9.75 -16.11
CA ALA A 158 5.19 -9.15 -14.83
C ALA A 158 6.51 -8.36 -14.86
N ARG A 159 7.37 -8.59 -15.86
CA ARG A 159 8.67 -7.92 -16.06
C ARG A 159 8.53 -6.61 -16.84
#